data_AF-A0A212F444-F1
#
_entry.id   AF-A0A212F444-F1
#
_cell.length_a   1.000
_cell.length_b   1.000
_cell.length_c   1.000
_cell.angle_alpha   90.00
_cell.angle_beta   90.00
_cell.angle_gamma   90.00
#
_symmetry.space_group_name_H-M   'P 1'
#
loop_
_entity.id
_entity.type
_entity.pdbx_description
1 polymer ?
#
loop_
_entity_poly.entity_id
_entity_poly.type
_entity_poly.pdbx_seq_one_letter_code
_entity_poly.pdbx_strand_id
1 'polypeptide(L)'
;MLLKYLLLLCVLVSGDVKVFAESDLYTYEEQQCLLNGGICVESRQCPYKNRLHTQEVVCNSGSVCCDSIPPSPICRRNGGECITTDGCRSGLAVDRATDCEDGQKCCILVQ
;
A
#
# COMPACT_ATOMS: atom_id res chain seq x y z
N MET A 1 23.10 37.58 32.87
CA MET A 1 23.59 37.06 31.58
C MET A 1 23.14 35.63 31.24
N LEU A 2 22.72 34.79 32.21
CA LEU A 2 22.25 33.42 31.94
C LEU A 2 20.86 33.29 31.30
N LEU A 3 19.97 34.29 31.44
CA LEU A 3 18.58 34.21 30.95
C LEU A 3 18.48 34.27 29.41
N LYS A 4 19.44 34.89 28.72
CA LYS A 4 19.47 34.97 27.24
C LYS A 4 19.81 33.63 26.58
N TYR A 5 20.60 32.78 27.25
CA TYR A 5 21.02 31.48 26.72
C TYR A 5 19.93 30.41 26.83
N LEU A 6 19.05 30.51 27.83
CA LEU A 6 17.91 29.59 27.99
C LEU A 6 16.87 29.74 26.86
N LEU A 7 16.64 30.96 26.37
CA LEU A 7 15.72 31.23 25.26
C LEU A 7 16.26 30.74 23.91
N LEU A 8 17.58 30.66 23.74
CA LEU A 8 18.22 30.19 22.50
C LEU A 8 18.13 28.68 22.32
N LEU A 9 17.99 27.91 23.40
CA LEU A 9 17.84 26.45 23.34
C LEU A 9 16.42 26.00 22.96
N CYS A 10 15.39 26.83 23.18
CA CYS A 10 14.02 26.50 22.77
C CYS A 10 13.77 26.67 21.27
N VAL A 11 14.59 27.45 20.56
CA VAL A 11 14.34 27.80 19.14
C VAL A 11 14.93 26.78 18.17
N LEU A 12 15.87 25.93 18.59
CA LEU A 12 16.53 24.96 17.72
C LEU A 12 15.80 23.61 17.60
N VAL A 13 14.67 23.42 18.28
CA VAL A 13 13.83 22.21 18.13
C VAL A 13 12.55 22.50 17.34
N SER A 14 12.49 23.64 16.63
CA SER A 14 11.44 23.93 15.64
C SER A 14 11.82 23.37 14.27
N GLY A 15 12.37 22.16 14.24
CA GLY A 15 12.30 21.35 13.03
C GLY A 15 10.89 20.79 13.00
N ASP A 16 10.02 21.33 12.15
CA ASP A 16 8.73 20.74 11.81
C ASP A 16 8.97 19.34 11.19
N VAL A 17 9.30 18.36 12.04
CA VAL A 17 9.04 16.97 11.73
C VAL A 17 7.53 16.88 11.73
N LYS A 18 6.93 17.15 10.56
CA LYS A 18 5.60 16.66 10.24
C LYS A 18 5.72 15.14 10.27
N VAL A 19 5.58 14.59 11.47
CA VAL A 19 5.14 13.22 11.63
C VAL A 19 3.76 13.24 11.00
N PHE A 20 3.68 12.83 9.73
CA PHE A 20 2.43 12.44 9.12
C PHE A 20 1.98 11.21 9.91
N ALA A 21 1.36 11.46 11.06
CA ALA A 21 0.44 10.51 11.65
C ALA A 21 -0.75 10.52 10.70
N GLU A 22 -0.62 9.78 9.61
CA GLU A 22 -1.75 9.31 8.83
C GLU A 22 -2.48 8.34 9.75
N SER A 23 -3.24 8.91 10.68
CA SER A 23 -4.14 8.15 11.53
C SER A 23 -5.35 7.83 10.68
N ASP A 24 -5.17 6.90 9.74
CA ASP A 24 -6.29 6.12 9.23
C ASP A 24 -6.88 5.43 10.46
N LEU A 25 -7.99 5.99 10.96
CA LEU A 25 -8.69 5.44 12.10
C LEU A 25 -9.36 4.13 11.65
N TYR A 26 -8.60 3.05 11.66
CA TYR A 26 -9.12 1.73 11.34
C TYR A 26 -10.30 1.40 12.26
N THR A 27 -11.40 0.93 11.69
CA THR A 27 -12.52 0.42 12.48
C THR A 27 -12.05 -0.80 13.29
N TYR A 28 -12.76 -1.13 14.38
CA TYR A 28 -12.47 -2.33 15.17
C TYR A 28 -12.43 -3.59 14.28
N GLU A 29 -13.33 -3.65 13.29
CA GLU A 29 -13.39 -4.70 12.28
C GLU A 29 -12.09 -4.73 11.44
N GLU A 30 -11.69 -3.59 10.86
CA GLU A 30 -10.46 -3.50 10.06
C GLU A 30 -9.21 -3.89 10.88
N GLN A 31 -9.16 -3.53 12.16
CA GLN A 31 -8.08 -3.93 13.06
C GLN A 31 -8.02 -5.45 13.24
N GLN A 32 -9.18 -6.11 13.39
CA GLN A 32 -9.22 -7.57 13.46
C GLN A 32 -8.73 -8.22 12.16
N CYS A 33 -8.99 -7.62 10.98
CA CYS A 33 -8.46 -8.12 9.72
C CYS A 33 -6.92 -8.02 9.69
N LEU A 34 -6.40 -6.84 10.06
CA LEU A 34 -4.96 -6.56 10.12
C LEU A 34 -4.22 -7.49 11.11
N LEU A 35 -4.80 -7.76 12.28
CA LEU A 35 -4.23 -8.68 13.28
C LEU A 35 -4.13 -10.12 12.77
N ASN A 36 -4.97 -10.51 11.82
CA ASN A 36 -4.91 -11.80 11.15
C ASN A 36 -4.03 -11.79 9.90
N GLY A 37 -3.28 -10.70 9.66
CA GLY A 37 -2.38 -10.55 8.52
C GLY A 37 -3.07 -10.19 7.20
N GLY A 38 -4.36 -9.84 7.24
CA GLY A 38 -5.11 -9.45 6.04
C GLY A 38 -5.31 -7.96 5.90
N ILE A 39 -5.98 -7.58 4.81
CA ILE A 39 -6.43 -6.21 4.53
C ILE A 39 -7.91 -6.21 4.10
N CYS A 40 -8.67 -5.23 4.57
CA CYS A 40 -10.05 -5.03 4.14
C CYS A 40 -10.09 -4.40 2.74
N VAL A 41 -10.69 -5.10 1.79
CA VAL A 41 -10.81 -4.68 0.39
C VAL A 41 -12.19 -5.01 -0.14
N GLU A 42 -12.60 -4.37 -1.21
CA GLU A 42 -13.88 -4.69 -1.84
C GLU A 42 -13.94 -6.17 -2.24
N SER A 43 -15.07 -6.83 -2.03
CA SER A 43 -15.26 -8.26 -2.30
C SER A 43 -14.85 -8.70 -3.72
N ARG A 44 -14.96 -7.79 -4.70
CA ARG A 44 -14.59 -8.02 -6.10
C ARG A 44 -13.07 -8.01 -6.36
N GLN A 45 -12.29 -7.39 -5.48
CA GLN A 45 -10.83 -7.29 -5.59
C GLN A 45 -10.12 -8.48 -4.95
N CYS A 46 -10.80 -9.21 -4.06
CA CYS A 46 -10.26 -10.39 -3.40
C CYS A 46 -10.84 -11.70 -3.96
N PRO A 47 -10.03 -12.51 -4.70
CA PRO A 47 -10.43 -13.84 -5.11
C PRO A 47 -10.83 -14.69 -3.91
N TYR A 48 -11.83 -15.55 -4.07
CA TYR A 48 -12.34 -16.38 -2.96
C TYR A 48 -11.25 -17.17 -2.22
N LYS A 49 -10.27 -17.70 -2.97
CA LYS A 49 -9.11 -18.42 -2.41
C LYS A 49 -8.18 -17.59 -1.52
N ASN A 50 -8.21 -16.27 -1.64
CA ASN A 50 -7.39 -15.33 -0.87
C ASN A 50 -8.18 -14.68 0.27
N ARG A 51 -9.47 -15.00 0.41
CA ARG A 51 -10.29 -14.50 1.52
C ARG A 51 -9.90 -15.23 2.79
N LEU A 52 -9.59 -14.48 3.83
CA LEU A 52 -9.41 -15.05 5.16
C LEU A 52 -10.80 -15.45 5.68
N HIS A 53 -10.98 -16.74 5.95
CA HIS A 53 -12.27 -17.34 6.35
C HIS A 53 -12.70 -16.93 7.77
N THR A 54 -11.95 -16.04 8.42
CA THR A 54 -12.33 -15.37 9.66
C THR A 54 -13.44 -14.37 9.34
N GLN A 55 -14.65 -14.89 9.13
CA GLN A 55 -15.95 -14.22 9.04
C GLN A 55 -15.99 -12.95 8.17
N GLU A 56 -16.90 -12.92 7.20
CA GLU A 56 -17.22 -11.74 6.35
C GLU A 56 -17.57 -10.46 7.17
N VAL A 57 -17.71 -10.58 8.49
CA VAL A 57 -18.04 -9.56 9.49
C VAL A 57 -16.82 -8.73 9.93
N VAL A 58 -15.60 -9.09 9.50
CA VAL A 58 -14.37 -8.38 9.92
C VAL A 58 -14.09 -7.13 9.08
N CYS A 59 -14.91 -6.81 8.08
CA CYS A 59 -14.78 -5.56 7.33
C CYS A 59 -16.15 -4.92 7.13
N ASN A 60 -16.16 -3.60 6.95
CA ASN A 60 -17.37 -2.83 6.63
C ASN A 60 -18.14 -3.45 5.44
N SER A 61 -19.47 -3.29 5.44
CA SER A 61 -20.38 -3.82 4.41
C SER A 61 -19.86 -3.66 2.97
N GLY A 62 -19.69 -4.79 2.28
CA GLY A 62 -19.21 -4.83 0.88
C GLY A 62 -17.71 -5.07 0.73
N SER A 63 -16.98 -5.14 1.84
CA SER A 63 -15.57 -5.50 1.89
C SER A 63 -15.36 -6.88 2.54
N VAL A 64 -14.23 -7.52 2.24
CA VAL A 64 -13.81 -8.79 2.82
C VAL A 64 -12.38 -8.68 3.32
N CYS A 65 -12.05 -9.46 4.34
CA CYS A 65 -10.69 -9.58 4.81
C CYS A 65 -9.90 -10.49 3.86
N CYS A 66 -8.86 -9.94 3.22
CA CYS A 66 -8.08 -10.61 2.19
C CYS A 66 -6.63 -10.77 2.64
N ASP A 67 -6.09 -11.99 2.52
CA ASP A 67 -4.68 -12.30 2.83
C ASP A 67 -3.73 -11.52 1.90
N SER A 68 -4.09 -11.47 0.61
CA SER A 68 -3.35 -10.69 -0.38
C SER A 68 -4.25 -10.31 -1.55
N ILE A 69 -4.15 -9.06 -1.98
CA ILE A 69 -4.77 -8.61 -3.21
C ILE A 69 -3.88 -9.07 -4.37
N PRO A 70 -4.37 -9.85 -5.33
CA PRO A 70 -3.59 -10.15 -6.51
C PRO A 70 -3.29 -8.84 -7.26
N PRO A 71 -2.09 -8.70 -7.85
CA PRO A 71 -1.78 -7.53 -8.67
C PRO A 71 -2.81 -7.42 -9.80
N SER A 72 -3.19 -6.19 -10.12
CA SER A 72 -4.09 -5.93 -11.23
C SER A 72 -3.50 -6.52 -12.52
N PRO A 73 -4.30 -7.10 -13.41
CA PRO A 73 -3.82 -7.41 -14.75
C PRO A 73 -3.50 -6.14 -15.55
N ILE A 74 -3.88 -4.95 -15.07
CA ILE A 74 -3.59 -3.67 -15.73
C ILE A 74 -2.33 -3.08 -15.10
N CYS A 75 -1.24 -2.96 -15.86
CA CYS A 75 0.07 -2.51 -15.42
C CYS A 75 0.01 -1.15 -14.70
N ARG A 76 -0.66 -0.18 -15.32
CA ARG A 76 -0.81 1.17 -14.77
C ARG A 76 -1.52 1.21 -13.43
N ARG A 77 -2.39 0.23 -13.13
CA ARG A 77 -3.07 0.12 -11.82
C ARG A 77 -2.16 -0.42 -10.72
N ASN A 78 -1.06 -1.07 -11.08
CA ASN A 78 -0.02 -1.47 -10.13
C ASN A 78 1.06 -0.39 -9.96
N GLY A 79 0.88 0.81 -10.53
CA GLY A 79 1.92 1.84 -10.53
C GLY A 79 3.12 1.52 -11.43
N GLY A 80 2.93 0.64 -12.41
CA GLY A 80 3.95 0.27 -13.38
C GLY A 80 3.79 0.94 -14.74
N GLU A 81 4.82 0.80 -15.57
CA GLU A 81 4.86 1.25 -16.96
C GLU A 81 5.17 0.07 -17.90
N CYS A 82 4.52 0.02 -19.07
CA CYS A 82 4.82 -0.97 -20.09
C CYS A 82 6.08 -0.56 -20.84
N ILE A 83 7.16 -1.31 -20.65
CA ILE A 83 8.46 -1.02 -21.25
C ILE A 83 8.96 -2.20 -22.07
N THR A 84 9.81 -1.92 -23.06
CA THR A 84 10.53 -2.96 -23.78
C THR A 84 11.47 -3.69 -22.83
N THR A 85 11.64 -4.99 -23.06
CA THR A 85 12.17 -5.99 -22.13
C THR A 85 13.57 -5.68 -21.57
N ASP A 86 14.31 -4.77 -22.20
CA ASP A 86 15.68 -4.41 -21.83
C ASP A 86 15.79 -3.44 -20.64
N GLY A 87 14.71 -2.75 -20.27
CA GLY A 87 14.74 -1.68 -19.25
C GLY A 87 14.36 -2.09 -17.83
N CYS A 88 13.76 -3.28 -17.62
CA CYS A 88 13.22 -3.65 -16.32
C CYS A 88 14.22 -4.42 -15.47
N ARG A 89 14.54 -3.93 -14.26
CA ARG A 89 15.36 -4.69 -13.31
C ARG A 89 14.62 -5.97 -12.89
N SER A 90 15.39 -7.07 -12.76
CA SER A 90 14.89 -8.36 -12.31
C SER A 90 14.18 -8.21 -10.96
N GLY A 91 12.92 -8.66 -10.88
CA GLY A 91 12.06 -8.53 -9.69
C GLY A 91 11.04 -7.38 -9.74
N LEU A 92 11.17 -6.44 -10.68
CA LEU A 92 10.18 -5.37 -10.92
C LEU A 92 9.24 -5.68 -12.10
N ALA A 93 9.53 -6.75 -12.86
CA ALA A 93 8.73 -7.16 -13.99
C ALA A 93 7.50 -7.96 -13.54
N VAL A 94 6.31 -7.59 -14.04
CA VAL A 94 5.06 -8.31 -13.88
C VAL A 94 4.68 -8.95 -15.22
N ASP A 95 4.80 -10.27 -15.29
CA ASP A 95 4.58 -11.03 -16.54
C ASP A 95 3.10 -11.18 -16.94
N ARG A 96 2.14 -10.75 -16.10
CA ARG A 96 0.69 -10.97 -16.30
C ARG A 96 -0.08 -9.70 -16.65
N ALA A 97 0.59 -8.65 -17.11
CA ALA A 97 -0.11 -7.44 -17.56
C ALA A 97 -0.82 -7.68 -18.90
N THR A 98 -2.09 -7.32 -18.99
CA THR A 98 -2.95 -7.48 -20.18
C THR A 98 -3.07 -6.22 -21.01
N ASP A 99 -2.54 -5.09 -20.53
CA ASP A 99 -2.57 -3.78 -21.19
C ASP A 99 -1.24 -3.37 -21.83
N CYS A 100 -0.23 -4.24 -21.81
CA CYS A 100 1.03 -4.03 -22.52
C CYS A 100 0.97 -4.67 -23.92
N GLU A 101 1.63 -4.03 -24.89
CA GLU A 101 1.72 -4.55 -26.26
C GLU A 101 2.68 -5.75 -26.36
N ASP A 102 2.62 -6.48 -27.47
CA ASP A 102 3.52 -7.60 -27.73
C ASP A 102 4.99 -7.14 -27.67
N GLY A 103 5.79 -7.84 -26.85
CA GLY A 103 7.20 -7.52 -26.62
C GLY A 103 7.47 -6.52 -25.48
N GLN A 104 6.41 -5.96 -24.87
CA GLN A 104 6.52 -5.15 -23.66
C GLN A 104 6.27 -5.98 -22.40
N LYS A 105 6.83 -5.53 -21.28
CA LYS A 105 6.53 -6.04 -19.93
C LYS A 105 6.13 -4.90 -19.02
N CYS A 106 5.24 -5.19 -18.08
CA CYS A 106 4.93 -4.24 -17.03
C CYS A 106 6.08 -4.17 -16.04
N CYS A 107 6.64 -2.98 -15.82
CA CYS A 107 7.71 -2.75 -14.86
C CYS A 107 7.22 -1.82 -13.74
N ILE A 108 7.30 -2.29 -12.50
CA ILE A 108 6.91 -1.50 -11.33
C ILE A 108 8.02 -0.50 -11.01
N LEU A 109 7.68 0.79 -11.02
CA LEU A 109 8.61 1.87 -10.73
C LEU A 109 8.62 2.14 -9.22
N VAL A 110 9.59 1.55 -8.51
CA VAL A 110 9.90 1.94 -7.12
C VAL A 110 10.95 3.05 -7.14
N GLN A 111 10.60 4.23 -6.60
CA GLN A 111 11.53 5.36 -6.43
C GLN A 111 12.36 5.20 -5.16
#